data_AF-A0A1B6NT38-F1
#
_entry.id   AF-A0A1B6NT38-F1
#
_cell.length_a   1.000
_cell.length_b   1.000
_cell.length_c   1.000
_cell.angle_alpha   90.00
_cell.angle_beta   90.00
_cell.angle_gamma   90.00
#
_symmetry.space_group_name_H-M   'P 1'
#
loop_
_entity.id
_entity.type
_entity.pdbx_description
1 polymer ?
#
loop_
_entity_poly.entity_id
_entity_poly.type
_entity_poly.pdbx_seq_one_letter_code
_entity_poly.pdbx_strand_id
1 'polypeptide(L)'
;MGLWHTTDIDLPSGKKEPLMTDTTLLLGQTLSFAADPFEVPIDDAVRHQSDGAVLIKDGKIAALGRRADLCAEFPDVKRVDYGTS
;
A
#
# COMPACT_ATOMS: atom_id res chain seq x y z
N MET A 1 -8.60 -8.10 55.19
CA MET A 1 -9.38 -7.02 54.52
C MET A 1 -8.47 -5.82 54.33
N GLY A 2 -7.88 -5.68 53.14
CA GLY A 2 -7.02 -4.56 52.79
C GLY A 2 -7.52 -3.94 51.50
N LEU A 3 -7.94 -2.68 51.60
CA LEU A 3 -8.52 -1.85 50.55
C LEU A 3 -7.41 -1.43 49.57
N TRP A 4 -7.45 -1.91 48.33
CA TRP A 4 -6.56 -1.40 47.28
C TRP A 4 -7.29 -0.28 46.53
N HIS A 5 -6.69 0.92 46.58
CA HIS A 5 -7.15 2.11 45.89
C HIS A 5 -7.13 1.86 44.37
N THR A 6 -8.24 2.21 43.70
CA THR A 6 -8.24 2.40 42.25
C THR A 6 -7.48 3.71 42.01
N THR A 7 -6.29 3.61 41.42
CA THR A 7 -5.72 4.78 40.74
C THR A 7 -6.28 4.74 39.34
N ASP A 8 -7.15 5.70 39.09
CA ASP A 8 -7.60 6.17 37.80
C ASP A 8 -6.41 6.26 36.84
N ILE A 9 -6.27 5.27 35.95
CA ILE A 9 -5.38 5.39 34.80
C ILE A 9 -6.21 6.14 33.76
N ASP A 10 -6.07 7.46 33.76
CA ASP A 10 -6.41 8.32 32.63
C ASP A 10 -5.54 7.87 31.44
N LEU A 11 -6.04 6.89 30.68
CA LEU A 11 -5.55 6.58 29.36
C LEU A 11 -5.87 7.81 28.49
N PRO A 12 -4.87 8.49 27.90
CA PRO A 12 -5.14 9.65 27.07
C PRO A 12 -6.08 9.24 25.95
N SER A 13 -7.24 9.90 25.94
CA SER A 13 -8.30 9.80 24.93
C SER A 13 -7.71 9.61 23.53
N GLY A 14 -8.20 8.56 22.87
CA GLY A 14 -7.63 7.97 21.69
C GLY A 14 -7.09 8.98 20.68
N LYS A 15 -5.76 8.95 20.49
CA LYS A 15 -5.24 9.08 19.14
C LYS A 15 -5.75 7.84 18.41
N LYS A 16 -6.91 7.97 17.75
CA LYS A 16 -7.13 7.17 16.55
C LYS A 16 -5.89 7.47 15.72
N GLU A 17 -4.98 6.50 15.61
CA GLU A 17 -4.02 6.51 14.50
C GLU A 17 -4.86 6.91 13.31
N PRO A 18 -4.57 8.06 12.66
CA PRO A 18 -5.46 8.58 11.64
C PRO A 18 -5.74 7.40 10.73
N LEU A 19 -7.01 6.99 10.63
CA LEU A 19 -7.40 6.03 9.59
C LEU A 19 -6.78 6.63 8.35
N MET A 20 -5.76 5.99 7.80
CA MET A 20 -5.09 6.50 6.62
C MET A 20 -6.09 6.30 5.49
N THR A 21 -7.05 7.22 5.37
CA THR A 21 -7.82 7.49 4.16
C THR A 21 -6.93 8.02 3.04
N ASP A 22 -5.61 7.83 3.18
CA ASP A 22 -4.55 8.29 2.31
C ASP A 22 -4.53 7.37 1.10
N THR A 23 -4.88 7.95 -0.04
CA THR A 23 -4.71 7.33 -1.33
C THR A 23 -3.41 7.86 -1.92
N THR A 24 -2.44 6.96 -2.13
CA THR A 24 -1.13 7.29 -2.67
C THR A 24 -0.85 6.43 -3.90
N LEU A 25 -0.34 7.04 -4.96
CA LEU A 25 0.15 6.37 -6.16
C LEU A 25 1.67 6.25 -6.10
N LEU A 26 2.16 5.03 -5.99
CA LEU A 26 3.59 4.70 -6.04
C LEU A 26 3.98 4.45 -7.51
N LEU A 27 5.04 5.09 -7.99
CA LEU A 27 5.52 4.99 -9.37
C LEU A 27 6.92 4.35 -9.40
N GLY A 28 7.16 3.45 -10.35
CA GLY A 28 8.45 2.77 -10.51
C GLY A 28 8.32 1.38 -11.10
N GLN A 29 9.45 0.66 -11.20
CA GLN A 29 9.43 -0.73 -11.65
C GLN A 29 8.63 -1.64 -10.70
N THR A 30 7.82 -2.54 -11.26
CA THR A 30 7.03 -3.51 -10.49
C THR A 30 7.30 -4.93 -10.95
N LEU A 31 7.41 -5.84 -9.98
CA LEU A 31 7.44 -7.29 -10.20
C LEU A 31 6.26 -7.89 -9.43
N SER A 32 5.40 -8.63 -10.13
CA SER A 32 4.23 -9.27 -9.53
C SER A 32 4.06 -10.69 -10.05
N PHE A 33 3.34 -11.52 -9.29
CA PHE A 33 3.07 -12.91 -9.63
C PHE A 33 1.56 -13.09 -9.87
N ALA A 34 1.20 -13.61 -11.05
CA ALA A 34 -0.18 -13.92 -11.41
C ALA A 34 -0.54 -15.41 -11.19
N ALA A 35 0.47 -16.24 -10.93
CA ALA A 35 0.37 -17.64 -10.57
C ALA A 35 1.52 -18.01 -9.61
N ASP A 36 1.47 -19.20 -9.03
CA ASP A 36 2.59 -19.72 -8.24
C ASP A 36 3.81 -19.96 -9.17
N PRO A 37 4.95 -19.28 -8.94
CA PRO A 37 6.13 -19.39 -9.78
C PRO A 37 6.86 -20.74 -9.69
N PHE A 38 6.45 -21.61 -8.76
CA PHE A 38 6.96 -22.97 -8.61
C PHE A 38 6.06 -24.01 -9.29
N GLU A 39 4.83 -23.67 -9.67
CA GLU A 39 3.88 -24.58 -10.33
C GLU A 39 3.80 -24.40 -11.85
N VAL A 40 4.13 -23.21 -12.37
CA VAL A 40 4.09 -22.89 -13.81
C VAL A 40 5.43 -22.32 -14.30
N PRO A 41 5.68 -22.30 -15.63
CA PRO A 41 6.87 -21.63 -16.16
C PRO A 41 6.98 -20.17 -15.67
N ILE A 42 8.20 -19.73 -15.37
CA ILE A 42 8.42 -18.41 -14.74
C ILE A 42 7.89 -17.26 -15.59
N ASP A 43 8.04 -17.35 -16.92
CA ASP A 43 7.52 -16.36 -17.88
C ASP A 43 5.97 -16.28 -17.86
N ASP A 44 5.28 -17.34 -17.45
CA ASP A 44 3.82 -17.36 -17.31
C ASP A 44 3.36 -16.88 -15.91
N ALA A 45 4.18 -17.10 -14.88
CA ALA A 45 3.89 -16.68 -13.51
C ALA A 45 4.15 -15.19 -13.27
N VAL A 46 5.19 -14.63 -13.90
CA VAL A 46 5.74 -13.32 -13.59
C VAL A 46 5.20 -12.24 -14.52
N ARG A 47 4.86 -11.09 -13.92
CA ARG A 47 4.61 -9.84 -14.63
C ARG A 47 5.61 -8.80 -14.15
N HIS A 48 6.60 -8.54 -14.98
CA HIS A 48 7.53 -7.44 -14.82
C HIS A 48 7.05 -6.23 -15.64
N GLN A 49 6.97 -5.07 -15.00
CA GLN A 49 6.73 -3.78 -15.67
C GLN A 49 7.80 -2.80 -15.24
N SER A 50 8.67 -2.42 -16.18
CA SER A 50 9.74 -1.45 -15.93
C SER A 50 9.20 -0.03 -15.68
N ASP A 51 7.99 0.27 -16.15
CA ASP A 51 7.31 1.55 -15.97
C ASP A 51 5.93 1.35 -15.30
N GLY A 52 5.95 0.75 -14.11
CA GLY A 52 4.76 0.39 -13.35
C GLY A 52 4.26 1.48 -12.39
N ALA A 53 3.08 1.23 -11.84
CA ALA A 53 2.50 2.01 -10.77
C ALA A 53 1.59 1.15 -9.87
N VAL A 54 1.53 1.50 -8.59
CA VAL A 54 0.70 0.84 -7.56
C VAL A 54 -0.12 1.89 -6.83
N LEU A 55 -1.44 1.80 -6.90
CA LEU A 55 -2.34 2.62 -6.10
C LEU A 55 -2.55 1.95 -4.74
N ILE A 56 -2.19 2.65 -3.67
CA ILE A 56 -2.47 2.25 -2.30
C ILE A 56 -3.64 3.08 -1.79
N LYS A 57 -4.65 2.42 -1.24
CA LYS A 57 -5.79 3.03 -0.56
C LYS A 57 -6.06 2.31 0.75
N ASP A 58 -6.14 3.05 1.84
CA ASP A 58 -6.41 2.49 3.18
C ASP A 58 -5.41 1.37 3.55
N GLY A 59 -4.14 1.55 3.16
CA GLY A 59 -3.07 0.58 3.38
C GLY A 59 -3.12 -0.69 2.52
N LYS A 60 -3.97 -0.73 1.48
CA LYS A 60 -4.13 -1.88 0.58
C LYS A 60 -3.85 -1.51 -0.86
N ILE A 61 -3.40 -2.49 -1.65
CA ILE A 61 -3.28 -2.34 -3.10
C ILE A 61 -4.69 -2.27 -3.68
N ALA A 62 -5.06 -1.12 -4.23
CA ALA A 62 -6.32 -0.89 -4.90
C ALA A 62 -6.22 -1.05 -6.42
N ALA A 63 -5.05 -0.76 -7.00
CA ALA A 63 -4.78 -0.97 -8.42
C ALA A 63 -3.27 -1.19 -8.67
N LEU A 64 -2.94 -1.92 -9.73
CA LEU A 64 -1.59 -2.16 -10.25
C LEU A 64 -1.66 -2.05 -11.77
N GLY A 65 -0.74 -1.31 -12.38
CA GLY A 65 -0.75 -1.08 -13.83
C GLY A 65 0.47 -0.35 -14.34
N ARG A 66 0.40 0.15 -15.58
CA ARG A 66 1.42 1.05 -16.11
C ARG A 66 1.31 2.42 -15.47
N ARG A 67 2.45 3.11 -15.34
CA ARG A 67 2.53 4.49 -14.84
C ARG A 67 1.57 5.43 -15.54
N ALA A 68 1.57 5.43 -16.88
CA ALA A 68 0.74 6.34 -17.68
C ALA A 68 -0.75 6.13 -17.41
N ASP A 69 -1.21 4.87 -17.37
CA ASP A 69 -2.61 4.52 -17.20
C ASP A 69 -3.12 4.97 -15.83
N LEU A 70 -2.41 4.62 -14.74
CA LEU A 70 -2.84 5.00 -13.39
C LEU A 70 -2.67 6.49 -13.10
N CYS A 71 -1.68 7.17 -13.69
CA CYS A 71 -1.57 8.63 -13.57
C CYS A 71 -2.72 9.38 -14.25
N ALA A 72 -3.27 8.82 -15.34
CA ALA A 72 -4.42 9.39 -16.04
C ALA A 72 -5.74 9.12 -15.30
N GLU A 73 -5.90 7.92 -14.75
CA GLU A 73 -7.09 7.51 -14.00
C GLU A 73 -7.17 8.20 -12.62
N PHE A 74 -6.02 8.44 -11.98
CA PHE A 74 -5.92 9.06 -10.66
C PHE A 74 -5.08 10.36 -10.71
N PRO A 75 -5.60 11.45 -11.32
CA PRO A 75 -4.82 12.68 -11.48
C PRO A 75 -4.51 13.37 -10.15
N ASP A 76 -5.44 13.35 -9.19
CA ASP A 76 -5.39 14.15 -7.95
C ASP A 76 -4.82 13.44 -6.72
N VAL A 77 -4.33 12.20 -6.87
CA VAL A 77 -3.76 11.45 -5.75
C VAL A 77 -2.31 11.84 -5.50
N LYS A 78 -1.88 11.76 -4.23
CA LYS A 78 -0.49 11.96 -3.85
C LYS A 78 0.40 10.97 -4.61
N ARG A 79 1.52 11.43 -5.15
CA ARG A 79 2.46 10.60 -5.93
C ARG A 79 3.79 10.46 -5.21
N VAL A 80 4.35 9.25 -5.25
CA VAL A 80 5.71 8.96 -4.79
C VAL A 80 6.42 8.20 -5.91
N ASP A 81 7.51 8.76 -6.44
CA ASP A 81 8.25 8.18 -7.56
C ASP A 81 9.59 7.60 -7.09
N TYR A 82 9.81 6.33 -7.37
CA TYR A 82 11.01 5.58 -7.00
C TYR A 82 12.03 5.43 -8.13
N GLY A 83 11.76 5.98 -9.31
CA GLY A 83 12.74 6.15 -10.40
C GLY A 83 13.28 4.86 -11.05
N THR A 84 14.05 5.08 -12.11
CA THR A 84 14.89 4.10 -12.84
C THR A 84 16.34 4.33 -12.44
N SER A 85 16.91 3.45 -11.63
CA SER A 85 18.34 3.45 -11.25
C SER A 85 19.27 3.21 -12.44
#